data_AF-A0AAF0V496-F1
#
_entry.id   AF-A0AAF0V496-F1
#
_cell.length_a   1.000
_cell.length_b   1.000
_cell.length_c   1.000
_cell.angle_alpha   90.00
_cell.angle_beta   90.00
_cell.angle_gamma   90.00
#
_symmetry.space_group_name_H-M   'P 1'
#
loop_
_entity.id
_entity.type
_entity.pdbx_description
1 polymer ?
#
loop_
_entity_poly.entity_id
_entity_poly.type
_entity_poly.pdbx_seq_one_letter_code
_entity_poly.pdbx_strand_id
1 'polypeptide(L)'
;SILGISYDLLRILTGEDGEGYVKETREILLKFPSLLVLEEGNNGWNEQSLVWKALRKVEIEKHILLSGMNIKDLYNSLGRDICVVSPKFAADLEQKWGSFNSSTDKNARALEELRDIISPLVHKPTL
;
A
#
# COMPACT_ATOMS: atom_id res chain seq x y z
N SER A 1 14.16 -14.29 -0.24
CA SER A 1 14.36 -13.65 -1.55
C SER A 1 13.60 -12.34 -1.59
N ILE A 2 14.08 -11.36 -2.36
CA ILE A 2 13.39 -10.07 -2.55
C ILE A 2 12.74 -10.09 -3.93
N LEU A 3 11.47 -9.72 -4.02
CA LEU A 3 10.75 -9.57 -5.28
C LEU A 3 10.38 -8.10 -5.50
N GLY A 4 10.92 -7.49 -6.55
CA GLY A 4 10.46 -6.20 -7.04
C GLY A 4 9.46 -6.39 -8.18
N ILE A 5 8.29 -5.75 -8.11
CA ILE A 5 7.25 -5.87 -9.13
C ILE A 5 6.44 -4.57 -9.23
N SER A 6 6.08 -4.17 -10.44
CA SER A 6 5.14 -3.07 -10.64
C SER A 6 3.71 -3.53 -10.39
N TYR A 7 2.84 -2.60 -10.05
CA TYR A 7 1.44 -2.90 -9.82
C TYR A 7 0.69 -3.48 -11.02
N ASP A 8 0.96 -2.97 -12.22
CA ASP A 8 0.36 -3.52 -13.45
C ASP A 8 0.80 -4.97 -13.67
N LEU A 9 2.07 -5.28 -13.41
CA LEU A 9 2.58 -6.63 -13.56
C LEU A 9 2.00 -7.57 -12.50
N LEU A 10 1.85 -7.13 -11.24
CA LEU A 10 1.18 -7.91 -10.20
C LEU A 10 -0.26 -8.25 -10.59
N ARG A 11 -1.02 -7.26 -11.11
CA ARG A 11 -2.39 -7.45 -11.58
C ARG A 11 -2.48 -8.51 -12.68
N ILE A 12 -1.60 -8.42 -13.68
CA ILE A 12 -1.54 -9.36 -14.80
C ILE A 12 -1.19 -10.77 -14.30
N LEU A 13 -0.15 -10.91 -13.48
CA LEU A 13 0.34 -12.22 -13.05
C LEU A 13 -0.58 -12.93 -12.05
N THR A 14 -1.40 -12.18 -11.32
CA THR A 14 -2.42 -12.74 -10.41
C THR A 14 -3.71 -13.15 -11.12
N GLY A 15 -3.87 -12.76 -12.39
CA GLY A 15 -5.03 -13.10 -13.22
C GLY A 15 -6.28 -12.29 -12.89
N GLU A 16 -6.13 -11.06 -12.37
CA GLU A 16 -7.28 -10.18 -12.13
C GLU A 16 -7.93 -9.67 -13.43
N ASP A 17 -7.19 -9.70 -14.55
CA ASP A 17 -7.64 -9.24 -15.87
C ASP A 17 -8.27 -10.36 -16.74
N GLY A 18 -8.29 -11.63 -16.32
CA GLY A 18 -8.77 -12.75 -17.15
C GLY A 18 -7.99 -14.05 -16.97
N GLU A 19 -7.62 -14.73 -18.07
CA GLU A 19 -6.77 -15.94 -18.04
C GLU A 19 -5.43 -15.61 -17.38
N GLY A 20 -5.33 -15.91 -16.07
CA GLY A 20 -4.12 -15.73 -15.30
C GLY A 20 -3.01 -16.69 -15.77
N TYR A 21 -1.77 -16.33 -15.46
CA TYR A 21 -0.63 -17.21 -15.62
C TYR A 21 -0.80 -18.51 -14.81
N VAL A 22 0.01 -19.52 -15.14
CA VAL A 22 0.04 -20.84 -14.50
C VAL A 22 -0.05 -20.71 -12.97
N LYS A 23 -0.93 -21.51 -12.36
CA LYS A 23 -1.25 -21.47 -10.92
C LYS A 23 -0.01 -21.42 -10.02
N GLU A 24 1.03 -22.17 -10.38
CA GLU A 24 2.30 -22.20 -9.65
C GLU A 24 3.00 -20.84 -9.61
N THR A 25 3.04 -20.11 -10.73
CA THR A 25 3.64 -18.77 -10.78
C THR A 25 2.93 -17.82 -9.84
N ARG A 26 1.59 -17.86 -9.81
CA ARG A 26 0.79 -17.03 -8.90
C ARG A 26 1.06 -17.37 -7.44
N GLU A 27 1.12 -18.65 -7.09
CA GLU A 27 1.42 -19.08 -5.71
C GLU A 27 2.82 -18.63 -5.27
N ILE A 28 3.82 -18.76 -6.16
CA ILE A 28 5.18 -18.30 -5.90
C ILE A 28 5.17 -16.80 -5.60
N LEU A 29 4.56 -15.98 -6.45
CA LEU A 29 4.54 -14.53 -6.31
C LEU A 29 3.83 -14.06 -5.04
N LEU A 30 2.73 -14.73 -4.66
CA LEU A 30 1.88 -14.30 -3.54
C LEU A 30 2.37 -14.77 -2.16
N LYS A 31 3.17 -15.83 -2.08
CA LYS A 31 3.49 -16.51 -0.80
C LYS A 31 4.97 -16.61 -0.46
N PHE A 32 5.86 -16.69 -1.45
CA PHE A 32 7.25 -17.12 -1.21
C PHE A 32 8.28 -16.00 -1.03
N PRO A 33 8.14 -14.79 -1.61
CA PRO A 33 9.08 -13.73 -1.35
C PRO A 33 9.12 -13.38 0.13
N SER A 34 10.32 -13.19 0.69
CA SER A 34 10.49 -12.75 2.07
C SER A 34 10.32 -11.23 2.23
N LEU A 35 10.38 -10.51 1.11
CA LEU A 35 10.14 -9.08 0.99
C LEU A 35 9.60 -8.80 -0.41
N LEU A 36 8.50 -8.08 -0.49
CA LEU A 36 7.90 -7.62 -1.74
C LEU A 36 8.04 -6.10 -1.85
N VAL A 37 8.61 -5.63 -2.95
CA VAL A 37 8.81 -4.21 -3.27
C VAL A 37 7.88 -3.88 -4.43
N LEU A 38 6.96 -2.95 -4.18
CA LEU A 38 5.91 -2.55 -5.10
C LEU A 38 6.25 -1.18 -5.68
N GLU A 39 6.34 -1.09 -6.99
CA GLU A 39 6.54 0.17 -7.69
C GLU A 39 5.20 0.75 -8.15
N GLU A 40 4.90 1.97 -7.71
CA GLU A 40 3.70 2.68 -8.11
C GLU A 40 3.71 3.02 -9.60
N GLY A 41 2.77 2.42 -10.35
CA GLY A 41 2.52 2.75 -11.75
C GLY A 41 1.67 4.03 -11.90
N ASN A 42 1.66 4.60 -13.11
CA ASN A 42 1.03 5.89 -13.45
C ASN A 42 -0.52 6.00 -13.30
N ASN A 43 -1.20 4.98 -12.79
CA ASN A 43 -2.67 4.93 -12.81
C ASN A 43 -3.27 5.08 -11.40
N GLY A 44 -4.20 6.03 -11.27
CA GLY A 44 -4.87 6.38 -10.02
C GLY A 44 -5.61 5.21 -9.38
N TRP A 45 -5.37 5.04 -8.09
CA TRP A 45 -5.86 3.95 -7.26
C TRP A 45 -7.30 4.19 -6.80
N ASN A 46 -8.15 3.17 -6.92
CA ASN A 46 -9.38 3.07 -6.14
C ASN A 46 -9.52 1.65 -5.57
N GLU A 47 -10.30 1.49 -4.48
CA GLU A 47 -10.53 0.20 -3.80
C GLU A 47 -11.26 -0.83 -4.67
N GLN A 48 -11.83 -0.40 -5.79
CA GLN A 48 -12.48 -1.26 -6.78
C GLN A 48 -11.51 -1.71 -7.90
N SER A 49 -10.27 -1.22 -7.89
CA SER A 49 -9.28 -1.53 -8.91
C SER A 49 -8.85 -3.00 -8.83
N LEU A 50 -8.54 -3.57 -9.99
CA LEU A 50 -8.02 -4.92 -10.12
C LEU A 50 -6.68 -5.08 -9.39
N VAL A 51 -5.88 -4.01 -9.31
CA VAL A 51 -4.64 -4.00 -8.52
C VAL A 51 -4.93 -4.21 -7.03
N TRP A 52 -5.95 -3.54 -6.48
CA TRP A 52 -6.35 -3.72 -5.09
C TRP A 52 -6.75 -5.16 -4.78
N LYS A 53 -7.50 -5.80 -5.69
CA LYS A 53 -7.87 -7.21 -5.57
C LYS A 53 -6.66 -8.14 -5.58
N ALA A 54 -5.66 -7.87 -6.44
CA ALA A 54 -4.40 -8.60 -6.48
C ALA A 54 -3.64 -8.48 -5.15
N LEU A 55 -3.51 -7.27 -4.63
CA LEU A 55 -2.77 -7.00 -3.39
C LEU A 55 -3.39 -7.67 -2.15
N ARG A 56 -4.71 -7.70 -2.06
CA ARG A 56 -5.41 -8.40 -0.94
C ARG A 56 -5.15 -9.91 -0.90
N LYS A 57 -4.62 -10.49 -1.97
CA LYS A 57 -4.26 -11.92 -2.06
C LYS A 57 -2.81 -12.19 -1.69
N VAL A 58 -1.99 -11.15 -1.47
CA VAL A 58 -0.61 -11.30 -1.04
C VAL A 58 -0.59 -11.75 0.41
N GLU A 59 0.10 -12.85 0.69
CA GLU A 59 0.22 -13.45 2.03
C GLU A 59 1.55 -13.09 2.72
N ILE A 60 2.39 -12.28 2.05
CA ILE A 60 3.70 -11.85 2.53
C ILE A 60 3.50 -10.78 3.61
N GLU A 61 4.28 -10.85 4.70
CA GLU A 61 4.15 -9.89 5.81
C GLU A 61 4.89 -8.56 5.54
N LYS A 62 5.98 -8.59 4.75
CA LYS A 62 6.88 -7.46 4.54
C LYS A 62 6.72 -6.87 3.14
N HIS A 63 6.26 -5.63 3.10
CA HIS A 63 6.06 -4.86 1.87
C HIS A 63 6.82 -3.53 1.94
N ILE A 64 7.38 -3.09 0.81
CA ILE A 64 7.85 -1.72 0.59
C ILE A 64 7.10 -1.15 -0.60
N LEU A 65 6.54 0.05 -0.43
CA LEU A 65 5.94 0.81 -1.53
C LEU A 65 6.91 1.89 -2.00
N LEU A 66 7.26 1.87 -3.27
CA LEU A 66 8.00 2.93 -3.96
C LEU A 66 6.98 3.82 -4.66
N SER A 67 6.88 5.06 -4.21
CA SER A 67 5.96 6.07 -4.76
C SER A 67 6.74 7.30 -5.19
N GLY A 68 6.36 7.86 -6.34
CA GLY A 68 6.81 9.18 -6.79
C GLY A 68 5.99 10.33 -6.19
N MET A 69 4.96 10.04 -5.39
CA MET A 69 4.11 11.05 -4.78
C MET A 69 4.89 11.89 -3.76
N ASN A 70 4.48 13.15 -3.63
CA ASN A 70 4.93 13.94 -2.50
C ASN A 70 4.26 13.42 -1.21
N ILE A 71 4.86 13.72 -0.07
CA ILE A 71 4.37 13.19 1.21
C ILE A 71 2.94 13.66 1.54
N LYS A 72 2.50 14.84 1.06
CA LYS A 72 1.15 15.37 1.30
C LYS A 72 0.09 14.59 0.55
N ASP A 73 0.40 14.19 -0.68
CA ASP A 73 -0.49 13.36 -1.49
C ASP A 73 -0.58 11.95 -0.92
N LEU A 74 0.55 11.41 -0.43
CA LEU A 74 0.58 10.18 0.37
C LEU A 74 -0.30 10.31 1.64
N TYR A 75 -0.25 11.45 2.35
CA TYR A 75 -1.11 11.73 3.51
C TYR A 75 -2.61 11.66 3.15
N ASN A 76 -2.98 12.14 1.97
CA ASN A 76 -4.36 12.11 1.49
C ASN A 76 -4.81 10.72 0.98
N SER A 77 -3.86 9.84 0.64
CA SER A 77 -4.12 8.46 0.21
C SER A 77 -3.90 7.41 1.32
N LEU A 78 -3.49 7.82 2.53
CA LEU A 78 -3.01 6.96 3.62
C LEU A 78 -3.84 5.72 3.91
N GLY A 79 -5.17 5.83 3.93
CA GLY A 79 -6.03 4.68 4.23
C GLY A 79 -5.79 3.51 3.29
N ARG A 80 -5.46 3.80 2.03
CA ARG A 80 -5.19 2.79 0.99
C ARG A 80 -3.75 2.27 1.08
N ASP A 81 -2.78 3.18 1.13
CA ASP A 81 -1.36 2.79 1.00
C ASP A 81 -0.83 2.08 2.25
N ILE A 82 -1.31 2.48 3.44
CA ILE A 82 -0.90 1.84 4.70
C ILE A 82 -1.50 0.44 4.84
N CYS A 83 -2.70 0.21 4.31
CA CYS A 83 -3.31 -1.12 4.30
C CYS A 83 -2.49 -2.13 3.47
N VAL A 84 -1.78 -1.68 2.44
CA VAL A 84 -0.86 -2.52 1.66
C VAL A 84 0.45 -2.77 2.39
N VAL A 85 1.06 -1.70 2.93
CA VAL A 85 2.40 -1.78 3.52
C VAL A 85 2.40 -2.44 4.90
N SER A 86 1.34 -2.22 5.68
CA SER A 86 1.20 -2.76 7.03
C SER A 86 -0.27 -2.87 7.43
N PRO A 87 -0.94 -4.00 7.12
CA PRO A 87 -2.34 -4.22 7.48
C PRO A 87 -2.64 -4.08 8.99
N LYS A 88 -1.68 -4.48 9.83
CA LYS A 88 -1.76 -4.32 11.30
C LYS A 88 -1.81 -2.83 11.69
N PHE A 89 -0.98 -2.02 11.05
CA PHE A 89 -0.93 -0.58 11.30
C PHE A 89 -2.13 0.15 10.70
N ALA A 90 -2.69 -0.36 9.60
CA ALA A 90 -3.90 0.19 8.99
C ALA A 90 -5.10 0.13 9.93
N ALA A 91 -5.30 -0.98 10.65
CA ALA A 91 -6.39 -1.11 11.63
C ALA A 91 -6.26 -0.09 12.77
N ASP A 92 -5.04 0.06 13.32
CA ASP A 92 -4.75 1.05 14.37
C ASP A 92 -4.91 2.49 13.87
N LEU A 93 -4.56 2.73 12.60
CA LEU A 93 -4.70 4.03 11.96
C LEU A 93 -6.15 4.37 11.65
N GLU A 94 -6.97 3.45 11.15
CA GLU A 94 -8.38 3.67 10.87
C GLU A 94 -9.16 4.07 12.13
N GLN A 95 -8.90 3.41 13.25
CA GLN A 95 -9.51 3.75 14.54
C GLN A 95 -9.14 5.18 14.96
N LYS A 96 -7.87 5.57 14.82
CA LYS A 96 -7.41 6.94 15.10
C LYS A 96 -7.97 7.94 14.09
N TRP A 97 -8.02 7.60 12.81
CA TRP A 97 -8.53 8.45 11.73
C TRP A 97 -10.02 8.76 11.87
N GLY A 98 -10.83 7.76 12.26
CA GLY A 98 -12.24 7.95 12.58
C GLY A 98 -12.45 8.95 13.71
N SER A 99 -11.55 8.97 14.71
CA SER A 99 -11.57 9.98 15.77
C SER A 99 -11.16 11.37 15.27
N PHE A 100 -10.19 11.46 14.36
CA PHE A 100 -9.71 12.72 13.78
C PHE A 100 -10.75 13.41 12.88
N ASN A 101 -11.44 12.67 12.01
CA ASN A 101 -12.44 13.23 11.08
C ASN A 101 -13.72 13.73 11.75
N SER A 102 -14.02 13.27 12.97
CA SER A 102 -15.19 13.73 13.73
C SER A 102 -15.01 15.11 14.36
N SER A 103 -13.78 15.65 14.38
CA SER A 103 -13.44 16.96 14.92
C SER A 103 -13.28 17.96 13.78
N THR A 104 -14.31 18.76 13.50
CA THR A 104 -14.35 19.72 12.39
C THR A 104 -13.36 20.90 12.50
N ASP A 105 -12.51 20.97 13.52
CA ASP A 105 -11.76 22.19 13.86
C ASP A 105 -10.26 22.03 14.16
N LYS A 106 -9.62 20.90 13.81
CA LYS A 106 -8.17 20.71 14.08
C LYS A 106 -7.40 20.01 12.96
N ASN A 107 -7.49 20.55 11.74
CA ASN A 107 -6.80 19.96 10.59
C ASN A 107 -5.27 19.97 10.70
N ALA A 108 -4.63 21.00 11.30
CA ALA A 108 -3.17 21.07 11.34
C ALA A 108 -2.53 20.12 12.37
N ARG A 109 -3.02 20.13 13.62
CA ARG A 109 -2.44 19.30 14.70
C ARG A 109 -2.67 17.81 14.46
N ALA A 110 -3.86 17.44 13.99
CA ALA A 110 -4.15 16.05 13.63
C ALA A 110 -3.21 15.56 12.52
N LEU A 111 -2.96 16.38 11.49
CA LEU A 111 -2.02 16.04 10.42
C LEU A 111 -0.58 15.92 10.93
N GLU A 112 -0.14 16.73 11.89
CA GLU A 112 1.17 16.56 12.52
C GLU A 112 1.28 15.27 13.34
N GLU A 113 0.26 14.93 14.12
CA GLU A 113 0.22 13.67 14.88
C GLU A 113 0.22 12.45 13.94
N LEU A 114 -0.53 12.52 12.84
CA LEU A 114 -0.51 11.50 11.79
C LEU A 114 0.85 11.41 11.12
N ARG A 115 1.48 12.55 10.83
CA ARG A 115 2.84 12.61 10.28
C ARG A 115 3.83 11.88 11.17
N ASP A 116 3.77 12.15 12.48
CA ASP A 116 4.70 11.56 13.44
C ASP A 116 4.43 10.06 13.65
N ILE A 117 3.15 9.64 13.60
CA ILE A 117 2.76 8.23 13.64
C ILE A 117 3.34 7.44 12.46
N ILE A 118 3.23 7.98 11.23
CA ILE A 118 3.67 7.26 10.03
C ILE A 118 5.15 7.49 9.69
N SER A 119 5.80 8.49 10.29
CA SER A 119 7.21 8.83 10.02
C SER A 119 8.17 7.64 10.09
N PRO A 120 8.02 6.67 11.01
CA PRO A 120 8.89 5.48 11.03
C PRO A 120 8.72 4.56 9.80
N LEU A 121 7.62 4.69 9.07
CA LEU A 121 7.27 3.89 7.89
C LEU A 121 7.64 4.59 6.57
N VAL A 122 7.92 5.89 6.60
CA VAL A 122 8.20 6.70 5.41
C VAL A 122 9.67 7.09 5.37
N HIS A 123 10.37 6.63 4.34
CA HIS A 123 11.74 7.05 4.06
C HIS A 123 11.79 7.93 2.82
N LYS A 124 12.42 9.11 2.94
CA LYS A 124 12.74 9.97 1.80
C LYS A 124 14.24 9.92 1.54
N PRO A 125 14.71 9.34 0.42
CA PRO A 125 16.13 9.34 0.11
C PRO A 125 16.64 10.77 -0.07
N THR A 126 17.80 11.07 0.54
CA THR A 126 18.52 12.32 0.31
C THR A 126 19.49 12.06 -0.85
N LEU A 127 19.34 12.81 -1.94
CA LEU A 127 20.26 12.79 -3.09
C LEU A 127 21.40 13.79 -2.87
#